data_AF-A0A200RB17-F1
#
_entry.id   AF-A0A200RB17-F1
#
_cell.length_a   1.000
_cell.length_b   1.000
_cell.length_c   1.000
_cell.angle_alpha   90.00
_cell.angle_beta   90.00
_cell.angle_gamma   90.00
#
_symmetry.space_group_name_H-M   'P 1'
#
loop_
_entity.id
_entity.type
_entity.pdbx_description
1 polymer ?
#
loop_
_entity_poly.entity_id
_entity_poly.type
_entity_poly.pdbx_seq_one_letter_code
_entity_poly.pdbx_strand_id
1 'polypeptide(L)'
;MAANKNSITSSIVYVFIMAVLFVSLMSGEFANASYMTVWSGPGCNNFAERYSNCGCTAINQHGGYEFVYQGQTAALYNQDGCQGVAHTRLHSDAGQCTGFGWNSIFIQC
;
A
#
# COMPACT_ATOMS: atom_id res chain seq x y z
N MET A 1 -0.58 -42.81 -39.72
CA MET A 1 -1.42 -41.68 -39.30
C MET A 1 -0.52 -40.46 -39.22
N ALA A 2 -0.55 -39.59 -40.23
CA ALA A 2 0.30 -38.40 -40.27
C ALA A 2 -0.34 -37.32 -39.39
N ALA A 3 0.21 -37.13 -38.19
CA ALA A 3 -0.19 -36.03 -37.33
C ALA A 3 0.16 -34.71 -38.03
N ASN A 4 -0.87 -33.90 -38.31
CA ASN A 4 -0.76 -32.59 -38.93
C ASN A 4 0.09 -31.66 -38.04
N LYS A 5 1.37 -31.50 -38.39
CA LYS A 5 2.35 -30.64 -37.69
C LYS A 5 1.83 -29.21 -37.44
N ASN A 6 0.94 -28.71 -38.30
CA ASN A 6 0.42 -27.34 -38.27
C ASN A 6 -0.61 -27.14 -37.15
N SER A 7 -1.31 -28.21 -36.75
CA SER A 7 -2.28 -28.17 -35.65
C SER A 7 -1.59 -28.17 -34.29
N ILE A 8 -0.44 -28.85 -34.19
CA ILE A 8 0.33 -28.97 -32.95
C ILE A 8 1.07 -27.66 -32.65
N THR A 9 1.60 -26.99 -33.67
CA THR A 9 2.26 -25.68 -33.52
C THR A 9 1.29 -24.57 -33.09
N SER A 10 0.05 -24.55 -33.60
CA SER A 10 -0.97 -23.60 -33.15
C SER A 10 -1.36 -23.79 -31.68
N SER A 11 -1.52 -25.03 -31.23
CA SER A 11 -1.87 -25.31 -29.83
C SER A 11 -0.75 -24.91 -28.86
N ILE A 12 0.52 -25.13 -29.23
CA ILE A 12 1.66 -24.70 -28.41
C ILE A 12 1.71 -23.18 -28.30
N VAL A 13 1.53 -22.46 -29.41
CA VAL A 13 1.50 -20.98 -29.42
C VAL A 13 0.38 -20.45 -28.51
N TYR A 14 -0.81 -21.05 -28.55
CA TYR A 14 -1.91 -20.67 -27.67
C TYR A 14 -1.59 -20.90 -26.19
N VAL A 15 -0.99 -22.03 -25.84
CA VAL A 15 -0.60 -22.32 -24.45
C VAL A 15 0.46 -21.33 -23.97
N PHE A 16 1.43 -20.97 -24.81
CA PHE A 16 2.43 -19.96 -24.47
C PHE A 16 1.81 -18.57 -24.28
N ILE A 17 0.90 -18.15 -25.16
CA ILE A 17 0.20 -16.86 -25.02
C ILE A 17 -0.60 -16.81 -23.71
N MET A 18 -1.34 -17.88 -23.40
CA MET A 18 -2.12 -17.95 -22.16
C MET A 18 -1.23 -18.00 -20.91
N ALA A 19 -0.09 -18.69 -20.97
CA ALA A 19 0.87 -18.71 -19.87
C ALA A 19 1.49 -17.32 -19.62
N VAL A 20 1.85 -16.58 -20.68
CA VAL A 20 2.37 -15.21 -20.57
C VAL A 20 1.32 -14.27 -20.00
N LEU A 21 0.08 -14.35 -20.46
CA LEU A 21 -1.03 -13.58 -19.91
C LEU A 21 -1.24 -13.88 -18.42
N PHE A 22 -1.18 -15.15 -18.03
CA PHE A 22 -1.32 -15.54 -16.62
C PHE A 22 -0.19 -15.00 -15.75
N VAL A 23 1.07 -15.06 -16.21
CA VAL A 23 2.22 -14.49 -15.49
C VAL A 23 2.10 -12.98 -15.34
N SER A 24 1.63 -12.27 -16.38
CA SER A 24 1.44 -10.81 -16.33
C SER A 24 0.32 -10.36 -15.38
N LEU A 25 -0.68 -11.21 -15.12
CA LEU A 25 -1.73 -10.93 -14.13
C LEU A 25 -1.26 -11.20 -12.70
N MET A 26 -0.28 -12.08 -12.53
CA MET A 26 0.29 -12.45 -11.22
C MET A 26 1.48 -11.56 -10.82
N SER A 27 2.08 -10.83 -11.77
CA SER A 27 3.09 -9.79 -11.50
C SER A 27 2.47 -8.46 -11.06
N GLY A 28 1.28 -8.50 -10.45
CA GLY A 28 0.78 -7.42 -9.61
C GLY A 28 1.67 -7.34 -8.38
N GLU A 29 2.90 -6.88 -8.56
CA GLU A 29 3.72 -6.38 -7.47
C GLU A 29 2.85 -5.31 -6.79
N PHE A 30 2.36 -5.61 -5.59
CA PHE A 30 2.15 -4.55 -4.63
C PHE A 30 3.49 -3.84 -4.58
N ALA A 31 3.63 -2.74 -5.32
CA ALA A 31 4.79 -1.88 -5.21
C ALA A 31 4.98 -1.70 -3.70
N ASN A 32 6.11 -2.17 -3.18
CA ASN A 32 6.37 -2.17 -1.75
C ASN A 32 6.40 -0.69 -1.31
N ALA A 33 5.23 -0.17 -0.95
CA ALA A 33 4.98 1.20 -0.64
C ALA A 33 4.69 1.28 0.84
N SER A 34 5.33 2.24 1.50
CA SER A 34 5.14 2.47 2.91
C SER A 34 3.70 2.89 3.14
N TYR A 35 3.11 2.40 4.21
CA TYR A 35 1.71 2.65 4.52
C TYR A 35 1.52 2.89 6.00
N MET A 36 0.51 3.68 6.33
CA MET A 36 0.04 3.88 7.69
C MET A 36 -1.33 3.25 7.85
N THR A 37 -1.49 2.38 8.83
CA THR A 37 -2.80 1.90 9.30
C THR A 37 -3.15 2.66 10.57
N VAL A 38 -4.39 3.14 10.67
CA VAL A 38 -4.94 3.82 11.84
C VAL A 38 -6.21 3.12 12.29
N TRP A 39 -6.52 3.16 13.59
CA TRP A 39 -7.69 2.50 14.16
C TRP A 39 -8.64 3.49 14.81
N SER A 40 -9.94 3.20 14.74
CA SER A 40 -11.00 3.96 15.42
C SER A 40 -11.03 3.65 16.93
N GLY A 41 -11.46 4.59 17.78
CA GLY A 41 -11.61 4.35 19.23
C GLY A 41 -10.28 3.98 19.91
N PRO A 42 -10.21 3.75 21.23
CA PRO A 42 -8.93 3.51 21.90
C PRO A 42 -8.26 2.20 21.42
N GLY A 43 -6.97 2.26 21.07
CA GLY A 43 -6.17 1.09 20.74
C GLY A 43 -6.12 0.73 19.26
N CYS A 44 -5.61 -0.48 18.97
CA CYS A 44 -5.46 -1.02 17.61
C CYS A 44 -6.42 -2.20 17.32
N ASN A 45 -7.59 -2.24 17.96
CA ASN A 45 -8.47 -3.42 17.93
C ASN A 45 -9.83 -3.20 17.24
N ASN A 46 -10.13 -1.98 16.81
CA ASN A 46 -11.42 -1.64 16.19
C ASN A 46 -11.30 -1.54 14.66
N PHE A 47 -12.20 -0.77 14.04
CA PHE A 47 -12.15 -0.48 12.60
C PHE A 47 -10.79 0.15 12.24
N ALA A 48 -10.17 -0.38 11.18
CA ALA A 48 -8.88 0.06 10.69
C ALA A 48 -9.01 0.73 9.31
N GLU A 49 -8.27 1.80 9.10
CA GLU A 49 -8.16 2.53 7.84
C GLU A 49 -6.69 2.59 7.44
N ARG A 50 -6.38 2.31 6.17
CA ARG A 50 -5.01 2.25 5.67
C ARG A 50 -4.76 3.33 4.62
N TYR A 51 -3.67 4.07 4.80
CA TYR A 51 -3.16 5.09 3.90
C TYR A 51 -1.85 4.63 3.27
N SER A 52 -1.86 4.38 1.97
CA SER A 52 -0.67 4.03 1.17
C SER A 52 -0.46 4.96 -0.03
N ASN A 53 -1.33 5.95 -0.20
CA ASN A 53 -1.25 6.88 -1.32
C ASN A 53 -0.14 7.90 -1.08
N CYS A 54 0.60 8.19 -2.15
CA CYS A 54 1.59 9.27 -2.17
C CYS A 54 0.92 10.63 -1.97
N GLY A 55 1.67 11.57 -1.40
CA GLY A 55 1.17 12.91 -1.14
C GLY A 55 0.36 12.98 0.15
N CYS A 56 -0.49 14.02 0.25
CA CYS A 56 -1.18 14.33 1.49
C CYS A 56 -2.54 13.63 1.60
N THR A 57 -2.80 12.99 2.73
CA THR A 57 -4.09 12.39 3.07
C THR A 57 -4.53 12.83 4.47
N ALA A 58 -5.82 13.14 4.62
CA ALA A 58 -6.41 13.42 5.92
C ALA A 58 -6.62 12.12 6.71
N ILE A 59 -6.34 12.16 8.00
CA ILE A 59 -6.51 11.03 8.93
C ILE A 59 -7.86 11.17 9.60
N ASN A 60 -8.69 10.14 9.52
CA ASN A 60 -10.04 10.16 10.11
C ASN A 60 -10.14 9.42 11.45
N GLN A 61 -9.09 8.68 11.84
CA GLN A 61 -9.09 7.83 13.03
C GLN A 61 -7.90 8.15 13.92
N HIS A 62 -8.12 8.21 15.23
CA HIS A 62 -7.11 8.66 16.21
C HIS A 62 -6.89 7.69 17.37
N GLY A 63 -7.20 6.42 17.18
CA GLY A 63 -7.17 5.40 18.22
C GLY A 63 -5.81 4.81 18.54
N GLY A 64 -5.02 4.68 17.49
CA GLY A 64 -3.71 4.07 17.43
C GLY A 64 -3.27 4.04 15.97
N TYR A 65 -1.98 3.84 15.75
CA TYR A 65 -1.43 3.75 14.41
C TYR A 65 -0.29 2.75 14.31
N GLU A 66 -0.05 2.31 13.09
CA GLU A 66 1.07 1.48 12.68
C GLU A 66 1.51 2.01 11.32
N PHE A 67 2.78 2.31 11.19
CA PHE A 67 3.43 2.66 9.95
C PHE A 67 4.43 1.58 9.62
N VAL A 68 4.29 1.03 8.41
CA VAL A 68 5.19 0.03 7.87
C VAL A 68 6.03 0.70 6.80
N TYR A 69 7.36 0.69 7.01
CA TYR A 69 8.32 1.33 6.14
C TYR A 69 8.81 0.36 5.06
N GLN A 70 8.60 0.73 3.81
CA GLN A 70 9.03 -0.03 2.64
C GLN A 70 9.88 0.80 1.67
N GLY A 71 10.39 1.95 2.12
CA GLY A 71 11.31 2.81 1.37
C GLY A 71 10.87 4.28 1.22
N GLN A 72 9.64 4.60 1.59
CA GLN A 72 9.05 5.93 1.52
C GLN A 72 8.94 6.49 2.93
N THR A 73 9.48 7.69 3.13
CA THR A 73 9.31 8.38 4.41
C THR A 73 7.93 9.02 4.49
N ALA A 74 7.42 9.23 5.69
CA ALA A 74 6.18 9.95 5.91
C ALA A 74 6.35 11.09 6.90
N ALA A 75 5.53 12.13 6.77
CA ALA A 75 5.47 13.25 7.70
C ALA A 75 4.03 13.42 8.21
N LEU A 76 3.88 13.59 9.51
CA LEU A 76 2.60 13.73 10.20
C LEU A 76 2.41 15.17 10.68
N TYR A 77 1.18 15.68 10.51
CA TYR A 77 0.83 17.06 10.79
C TYR A 77 -0.39 17.13 11.71
N ASN A 78 -0.42 18.10 12.61
CA ASN A 78 -1.56 18.36 13.49
C ASN A 78 -2.69 19.12 12.78
N GLN A 79 -2.50 19.52 11.53
CA GLN A 79 -3.49 20.22 10.71
C GLN A 79 -3.92 19.31 9.57
N ASP A 80 -5.10 19.56 9.03
CA ASP A 80 -5.56 18.91 7.81
C ASP A 80 -4.72 19.35 6.60
N GLY A 81 -4.71 18.54 5.54
CA GLY A 81 -4.08 18.91 4.28
C GLY A 81 -2.57 19.13 4.35
N CYS A 82 -1.88 18.53 5.33
CA CYS A 82 -0.42 18.60 5.50
C CYS A 82 0.09 20.04 5.59
N GLN A 83 -0.72 20.91 6.18
CA GLN A 83 -0.39 22.32 6.38
C GLN A 83 0.46 22.51 7.64
N GLY A 84 1.23 23.60 7.65
CA GLY A 84 2.09 23.95 8.78
C GLY A 84 3.34 23.10 8.89
N VAL A 85 3.79 22.85 10.13
CA VAL A 85 5.04 22.16 10.42
C VAL A 85 4.78 20.67 10.64
N ALA A 86 5.60 19.82 10.04
CA ALA A 86 5.59 18.39 10.32
C ALA A 86 6.01 18.14 11.78
N HIS A 87 5.14 17.55 12.58
CA HIS A 87 5.39 17.27 13.99
C HIS A 87 6.13 15.95 14.20
N THR A 88 5.98 15.00 13.28
CA THR A 88 6.63 13.70 13.37
C THR A 88 7.02 13.25 11.97
N ARG A 89 8.21 12.65 11.85
CA ARG A 89 8.70 12.06 10.61
C ARG A 89 8.92 10.57 10.85
N LEU A 90 8.40 9.77 9.94
CA LEU A 90 8.48 8.32 9.97
C LEU A 90 9.46 7.89 8.88
N HIS A 91 10.54 7.24 9.28
CA HIS A 91 11.63 6.78 8.42
C HIS A 91 12.03 5.33 8.73
N SER A 92 11.20 4.63 9.49
CA SER A 92 11.28 3.22 9.87
C SER A 92 9.89 2.78 10.32
N ASP A 93 9.71 1.47 10.54
CA ASP A 93 8.49 0.97 11.18
C ASP A 93 8.26 1.68 12.51
N ALA A 94 7.01 2.06 12.75
CA ALA A 94 6.62 2.78 13.96
C ALA A 94 5.16 2.49 14.27
N GLY A 95 4.80 2.41 15.54
CA GLY A 95 3.40 2.22 15.88
C GLY A 95 3.15 2.40 17.36
N GLN A 96 1.92 2.76 17.68
CA GLN A 96 1.44 2.80 19.05
C GLN A 96 -0.07 2.54 19.07
N CYS A 97 -0.53 1.81 20.07
CA CYS A 97 -1.96 1.57 20.30
C CYS A 97 -2.54 2.53 21.34
N THR A 98 -2.08 3.77 21.30
CA THR A 98 -2.61 4.88 22.09
C THR A 98 -2.99 6.01 21.15
N GLY A 99 -3.95 6.82 21.58
CA GLY A 99 -4.43 7.92 20.74
C GLY A 99 -3.33 8.92 20.38
N PHE A 100 -3.50 9.60 19.26
CA PHE A 100 -2.55 10.57 18.71
C PHE A 100 -3.27 11.82 18.18
N GLY A 101 -2.53 12.91 18.01
CA GLY A 101 -3.09 14.24 17.69
C GLY A 101 -2.91 14.73 16.25
N TRP A 102 -2.29 13.94 15.37
CA TRP A 102 -2.11 14.29 13.96
C TRP A 102 -3.40 14.12 13.17
N ASN A 103 -3.66 15.05 12.25
CA ASN A 103 -4.85 15.10 11.39
C ASN A 103 -4.53 14.81 9.92
N SER A 104 -3.26 14.82 9.51
CA SER A 104 -2.89 14.40 8.16
C SER A 104 -1.52 13.76 8.08
N ILE A 105 -1.34 12.93 7.05
CA ILE A 105 -0.09 12.27 6.69
C ILE A 105 0.31 12.66 5.27
N PHE A 106 1.59 12.99 5.09
CA PHE A 106 2.23 13.11 3.78
C PHE A 106 3.19 11.93 3.58
N ILE A 107 2.91 11.06 2.60
CA ILE A 107 3.83 9.98 2.21
C ILE A 107 4.68 10.46 1.04
N GLN A 108 6.00 10.45 1.22
CA GLN A 108 6.96 10.87 0.21
C GLN A 108 7.24 9.72 -0.76
N CYS A 109 6.59 9.83 -1.92
CA CYS A 109 7.02 9.21 -3.16
C CYS A 109 7.67 10.29 -4.03
#